data_AF-A0A3C1PKQ1-F1
#
_entry.id   AF-A0A3C1PKQ1-F1
#
_cell.length_a   1.000
_cell.length_b   1.000
_cell.length_c   1.000
_cell.angle_alpha   90.00
_cell.angle_beta   90.00
_cell.angle_gamma   90.00
#
_symmetry.space_group_name_H-M   'P 1'
#
loop_
_entity.id
_entity.type
_entity.pdbx_description
1 polymer ?
#
loop_
_entity_poly.entity_id
_entity_poly.type
_entity_poly.pdbx_seq_one_letter_code
_entity_poly.pdbx_strand_id
1 'polypeptide(L)'
;MIFGSILLTVSHLILALVPQESFTYTTMIITIIILGVAFSLVPASMWPSLPKIVEDRYLGSAYGAIFWVQNIGLLIVPMLIGWAVTFSNPGVAEQIAAGVEGAKYDYTFSELIFAGFGVAAFGLSFVLKAVDKRKGYGLEIPNIKAKAKVE
;
A
#
# COMPACT_ATOMS: atom_id res chain seq x y z
N MET A 1 11.07 -0.57 2.52
CA MET A 1 9.76 -0.27 3.16
C MET A 1 9.51 1.21 3.41
N ILE A 2 10.32 1.93 4.20
CA ILE A 2 10.09 3.36 4.56
C ILE A 2 9.74 4.23 3.34
N PHE A 3 10.57 4.23 2.31
CA PHE A 3 10.34 5.00 1.08
C PHE A 3 9.05 4.61 0.36
N GLY A 4 8.77 3.30 0.24
CA GLY A 4 7.55 2.80 -0.39
C GLY A 4 6.30 3.26 0.37
N SER A 5 6.29 3.20 1.70
CA SER A 5 5.15 3.66 2.51
C SER A 5 4.95 5.18 2.45
N ILE A 6 6.02 5.98 2.36
CA ILE A 6 5.90 7.44 2.18
C ILE A 6 5.25 7.74 0.83
N LEU A 7 5.78 7.16 -0.25
CA LEU A 7 5.24 7.38 -1.60
C LEU A 7 3.79 6.93 -1.70
N LEU A 8 3.44 5.78 -1.11
CA LEU A 8 2.06 5.29 -1.06
C LEU A 8 1.12 6.25 -0.33
N THR A 9 1.56 6.78 0.82
CA THR A 9 0.78 7.73 1.61
C THR A 9 0.58 9.03 0.82
N VAL A 10 1.65 9.55 0.23
CA VAL A 10 1.61 10.78 -0.57
C VAL A 10 0.70 10.63 -1.78
N SER A 11 0.74 9.50 -2.51
CA SER A 11 -0.13 9.30 -3.66
C SER A 11 -1.61 9.31 -3.28
N HIS A 12 -2.00 8.64 -2.20
CA HIS A 12 -3.39 8.63 -1.74
C HIS A 12 -3.83 10.00 -1.18
N LEU A 13 -2.93 10.75 -0.54
CA LEU A 13 -3.23 12.12 -0.11
C LEU A 13 -3.43 13.07 -1.29
N ILE A 14 -2.67 12.91 -2.38
CA ILE A 14 -2.87 13.68 -3.62
C ILE A 14 -4.25 13.35 -4.22
N LEU A 15 -4.61 12.07 -4.30
CA LEU A 15 -5.93 11.63 -4.78
C LEU A 15 -7.08 12.12 -3.89
N ALA A 16 -6.87 12.20 -2.58
CA ALA A 16 -7.89 12.63 -1.62
C ALA A 16 -8.11 14.15 -1.59
N LEU A 17 -7.04 14.94 -1.65
CA LEU A 17 -7.05 16.35 -1.25
C LEU A 17 -6.93 17.34 -2.41
N VAL A 18 -6.47 16.91 -3.59
CA VAL A 18 -6.40 17.83 -4.74
C VAL A 18 -7.82 18.09 -5.26
N PRO A 19 -8.27 19.37 -5.28
CA PRO A 19 -9.60 19.71 -5.77
C PRO A 19 -9.78 19.30 -7.23
N GLN A 20 -10.99 18.86 -7.59
CA GLN A 20 -11.31 18.41 -8.95
C GLN A 20 -10.95 19.46 -10.03
N GLU A 21 -11.14 20.75 -9.72
CA GLU A 21 -10.79 21.87 -10.62
C GLU A 21 -9.29 21.94 -10.96
N SER A 22 -8.44 21.44 -10.08
CA SER A 22 -6.97 21.40 -10.24
C SER A 22 -6.45 20.01 -10.65
N PHE A 23 -7.33 19.01 -10.73
CA PHE A 23 -6.96 17.64 -11.05
C PHE A 23 -6.82 17.46 -12.57
N THR A 24 -5.73 17.99 -13.12
CA THR A 24 -5.42 17.88 -14.55
C THR A 24 -4.96 16.47 -14.93
N TYR A 25 -5.05 16.14 -16.23
CA TYR A 25 -4.55 14.88 -16.79
C TYR A 25 -3.08 14.61 -16.43
N THR A 26 -2.26 15.66 -16.37
CA THR A 26 -0.86 15.58 -15.96
C THR A 26 -0.72 15.19 -14.49
N THR A 27 -1.47 15.82 -13.59
CA THR A 27 -1.48 15.48 -12.15
C THR A 27 -1.88 14.02 -11.93
N MET A 28 -2.90 13.55 -12.65
CA MET A 28 -3.35 12.15 -12.61
C MET A 28 -2.24 11.19 -13.00
N ILE A 29 -1.58 11.40 -14.16
CA ILE A 29 -0.50 10.52 -14.63
C ILE A 29 0.65 10.47 -13.61
N ILE A 30 1.09 11.62 -13.11
CA ILE A 30 2.17 11.70 -12.13
C ILE A 30 1.80 10.92 -10.87
N THR A 31 0.56 11.08 -10.39
CA THR A 31 0.09 10.40 -9.17
C THR A 31 0.04 8.89 -9.35
N ILE A 32 -0.43 8.40 -10.51
CA ILE A 32 -0.46 6.95 -10.82
C ILE A 32 0.96 6.39 -10.95
N ILE A 33 1.91 7.14 -11.52
CA ILE A 33 3.32 6.71 -11.57
C ILE A 33 3.89 6.58 -10.16
N ILE A 34 3.67 7.56 -9.29
CA ILE A 34 4.13 7.52 -7.89
C ILE A 34 3.52 6.30 -7.17
N LEU A 35 2.21 6.08 -7.35
CA LEU A 35 1.49 4.95 -6.76
C LEU A 35 2.07 3.61 -7.25
N GLY A 36 2.35 3.46 -8.55
CA GLY A 36 2.94 2.25 -9.12
C GLY A 36 4.36 1.97 -8.61
N VAL A 37 5.18 3.01 -8.47
CA VAL A 37 6.51 2.90 -7.86
C VAL A 37 6.41 2.46 -6.40
N ALA A 38 5.49 3.05 -5.63
CA ALA A 38 5.26 2.67 -4.24
C ALA A 38 4.84 1.19 -4.12
N PHE A 39 3.89 0.75 -4.95
CA PHE A 39 3.39 -0.63 -4.99
C PHE A 39 4.47 -1.65 -5.37
N SER A 40 5.49 -1.23 -6.12
CA SER A 40 6.64 -2.08 -6.43
C SER A 40 7.62 -2.17 -5.26
N LEU A 41 7.91 -1.05 -4.60
CA LEU A 41 8.92 -0.97 -3.54
C LEU A 41 8.55 -1.74 -2.26
N VAL A 42 7.27 -1.75 -1.88
CA VAL A 42 6.84 -2.39 -0.63
C VAL A 42 6.99 -3.92 -0.70
N PRO A 43 6.37 -4.65 -1.65
CA PRO A 43 6.50 -6.10 -1.77
C PRO A 43 7.93 -6.53 -2.13
N ALA A 44 8.63 -5.77 -2.98
CA ALA A 44 10.01 -6.07 -3.37
C ALA A 44 10.96 -6.08 -2.16
N SER A 45 10.69 -5.27 -1.13
CA SER A 45 11.47 -5.31 0.12
C SER A 45 10.95 -6.34 1.13
N MET A 46 9.65 -6.66 1.12
CA MET A 46 9.03 -7.57 2.07
C MET A 46 9.34 -9.05 1.79
N TRP A 47 9.13 -9.51 0.55
CA TRP A 47 9.27 -10.95 0.24
C TRP A 47 10.69 -11.49 0.45
N PRO A 48 11.78 -10.79 0.05
CA PRO A 48 13.15 -11.26 0.31
C PRO A 48 13.55 -11.20 1.78
N SER A 49 12.81 -10.47 2.62
CA SER A 49 13.07 -10.37 4.05
C SER A 49 12.62 -11.62 4.81
N LEU A 50 11.65 -12.37 4.28
CA LEU A 50 11.09 -13.53 4.98
C LEU A 50 12.12 -14.65 5.23
N PRO A 51 12.94 -15.07 4.23
CA PRO A 51 13.98 -16.07 4.44
C PRO A 51 15.10 -15.63 5.40
N LYS A 52 15.22 -14.33 5.70
CA LYS A 52 16.21 -13.83 6.66
C LYS A 52 15.74 -13.90 8.11
N ILE A 53 14.42 -13.94 8.33
CA ILE A 53 13.81 -13.84 9.65
C ILE A 53 13.39 -15.23 10.15
N VAL A 54 12.95 -16.10 9.25
CA VAL A 54 12.36 -17.40 9.57
C VAL A 54 13.34 -18.52 9.22
N GLU A 55 13.45 -19.53 10.09
CA GLU A 55 14.25 -20.72 9.83
C GLU A 55 13.75 -21.49 8.60
N ASP A 56 14.67 -22.07 7.82
CA ASP A 56 14.38 -22.72 6.54
C ASP A 56 13.25 -23.77 6.59
N ARG A 57 13.21 -24.56 7.67
CA ARG A 57 12.18 -25.59 7.90
C ARG A 57 10.76 -25.04 8.06
N TYR A 58 10.61 -23.76 8.42
CA TYR A 58 9.32 -23.10 8.64
C TYR A 58 8.92 -22.13 7.53
N LEU A 59 9.75 -21.97 6.48
CA LEU A 59 9.50 -20.99 5.42
C LEU A 59 8.14 -21.18 4.74
N GLY A 60 7.77 -22.42 4.39
CA GLY A 60 6.48 -22.70 3.76
C GLY A 60 5.29 -22.28 4.63
N SER A 61 5.37 -22.54 5.95
CA SER A 61 4.34 -22.12 6.90
C SER A 61 4.29 -20.60 7.05
N ALA A 62 5.44 -19.93 7.06
CA ALA A 62 5.51 -18.48 7.15
C ALA A 62 4.93 -17.79 5.90
N TYR A 63 5.25 -18.28 4.69
CA TYR A 63 4.63 -17.80 3.46
C TYR A 63 3.11 -18.03 3.47
N GLY A 64 2.67 -19.22 3.89
CA GLY A 64 1.23 -19.54 4.02
C GLY A 64 0.50 -18.60 4.98
N ALA A 65 1.06 -18.34 6.15
CA ALA A 65 0.49 -17.42 7.14
C ALA A 65 0.38 -15.98 6.60
N ILE A 66 1.42 -15.50 5.90
CA ILE A 66 1.39 -14.17 5.27
C ILE A 66 0.30 -14.09 4.21
N PHE A 67 0.19 -15.08 3.33
CA PHE A 67 -0.87 -15.10 2.32
C PHE A 67 -2.27 -15.19 2.94
N TRP A 68 -2.44 -15.93 4.03
CA TRP A 68 -3.71 -16.00 4.73
C TRP A 68 -4.12 -14.62 5.27
N VAL A 69 -3.20 -13.89 5.92
CA VAL A 69 -3.45 -12.51 6.37
C VAL A 69 -3.73 -11.57 5.20
N GLN A 70 -3.01 -11.72 4.07
CA GLN A 70 -3.29 -10.93 2.87
C GLN A 70 -4.69 -11.19 2.32
N ASN A 71 -5.16 -12.44 2.29
CA ASN A 71 -6.52 -12.77 1.84
C ASN A 71 -7.61 -12.17 2.74
N ILE A 72 -7.37 -12.09 4.05
CA ILE A 72 -8.25 -11.37 4.97
C ILE A 72 -8.32 -9.89 4.58
N GLY A 73 -7.17 -9.26 4.30
CA GLY A 73 -7.12 -7.89 3.81
C GLY A 73 -7.88 -7.71 2.49
N LEU A 74 -7.68 -8.62 1.53
CA LEU A 74 -8.36 -8.61 0.23
C LEU A 74 -9.89 -8.79 0.36
N LEU A 75 -10.37 -9.44 1.41
CA LEU A 75 -11.79 -9.54 1.70
C LEU A 75 -12.33 -8.26 2.37
N ILE A 76 -11.67 -7.81 3.45
CA ILE A 76 -12.20 -6.75 4.31
C ILE A 76 -12.08 -5.37 3.67
N VAL A 77 -10.96 -5.07 3.01
CA VAL A 77 -10.70 -3.72 2.49
C VAL A 77 -11.73 -3.31 1.42
N PRO A 78 -12.07 -4.13 0.41
CA PRO A 78 -13.12 -3.77 -0.55
C PRO A 78 -14.49 -3.52 0.10
N MET A 79 -14.86 -4.30 1.12
CA MET A 79 -16.11 -4.08 1.86
C MET A 79 -16.10 -2.76 2.61
N LEU A 80 -14.98 -2.43 3.28
CA LEU A 80 -14.81 -1.15 3.97
C LEU A 80 -14.89 0.04 3.00
N ILE A 81 -14.25 -0.07 1.84
CA ILE A 81 -14.28 0.99 0.82
C ILE A 81 -15.68 1.13 0.23
N GLY A 82 -16.38 0.03 -0.06
CA GLY A 82 -17.77 0.08 -0.51
C GLY A 82 -18.68 0.79 0.49
N TRP A 83 -18.56 0.46 1.78
CA TRP A 83 -19.27 1.18 2.84
C TRP A 83 -18.91 2.67 2.89
N ALA A 84 -17.63 3.01 2.80
CA ALA A 84 -17.18 4.40 2.84
C ALA A 84 -17.75 5.22 1.67
N VAL A 85 -17.76 4.67 0.46
CA VAL A 85 -18.35 5.32 -0.73
C VAL A 85 -19.86 5.53 -0.55
N THR A 86 -20.60 4.52 -0.09
CA THR A 86 -22.05 4.68 0.16
C THR A 86 -22.33 5.71 1.25
N PHE A 87 -21.51 5.73 2.29
CA PHE A 87 -21.66 6.67 3.41
C PHE A 87 -21.37 8.12 2.99
N SER A 88 -20.31 8.37 2.22
CA SER A 88 -19.95 9.73 1.79
C SER A 88 -20.79 10.24 0.61
N ASN A 89 -21.56 9.38 -0.06
CA ASN A 89 -22.32 9.72 -1.28
C ASN A 89 -23.82 9.36 -1.18
N PRO A 90 -24.58 9.92 -0.23
CA PRO A 90 -26.01 9.63 -0.12
C PRO A 90 -26.76 10.17 -1.34
N GLY A 91 -27.57 9.32 -2.00
CA GLY A 91 -28.40 9.74 -3.13
C GLY A 91 -27.68 9.80 -4.49
N VAL A 92 -26.35 9.63 -4.53
CA VAL A 92 -25.57 9.72 -5.78
C VAL A 92 -25.83 8.52 -6.68
N ALA A 93 -26.00 7.33 -6.11
CA ALA A 93 -26.31 6.12 -6.87
C ALA A 93 -27.64 6.25 -7.63
N GLU A 94 -28.65 6.81 -6.97
CA GLU A 94 -29.97 7.08 -7.53
C GLU A 94 -29.92 8.17 -8.62
N GLN A 95 -29.13 9.23 -8.41
CA GLN A 95 -28.93 10.29 -9.40
C GLN A 95 -28.24 9.77 -10.66
N ILE A 96 -27.23 8.91 -10.51
CA ILE A 96 -26.55 8.25 -11.65
C ILE A 96 -27.53 7.33 -12.38
N ALA A 97 -28.33 6.55 -11.65
CA ALA A 97 -29.35 5.68 -12.25
C ALA A 97 -30.46 6.48 -12.97
N ALA A 98 -30.80 7.67 -12.48
CA ALA A 98 -31.76 8.59 -13.10
C ALA A 98 -31.17 9.42 -14.26
N GLY A 99 -29.88 9.29 -14.57
CA GLY A 99 -29.22 10.01 -15.66
C GLY A 99 -29.01 11.50 -15.40
N VAL A 100 -28.94 11.91 -14.13
CA VAL A 100 -28.66 13.31 -13.77
C VAL A 100 -27.26 13.69 -14.24
N GLU A 101 -27.19 14.70 -15.12
CA GLU A 101 -25.93 15.18 -15.66
C GLU A 101 -25.03 15.73 -14.54
N GLY A 102 -23.80 15.23 -14.45
CA GLY A 102 -22.81 15.67 -13.45
C GLY A 102 -22.80 14.88 -12.14
N ALA A 103 -23.69 13.90 -11.95
CA ALA A 103 -23.63 13.02 -10.78
C ALA A 103 -22.34 12.18 -10.78
N LYS A 104 -21.52 12.32 -9.73
CA LYS A 104 -20.23 11.65 -9.58
C LYS A 104 -20.02 11.23 -8.13
N TYR A 105 -19.37 10.09 -7.93
CA TYR A 105 -18.95 9.66 -6.61
C TYR A 105 -17.73 10.47 -6.13
N ASP A 106 -17.81 10.93 -4.88
CA ASP A 106 -16.70 11.43 -4.09
C ASP A 106 -15.97 10.25 -3.43
N TYR A 107 -14.68 10.11 -3.74
CA TYR A 107 -13.79 9.08 -3.20
C TYR A 107 -12.83 9.59 -2.13
N THR A 108 -12.92 10.86 -1.72
CA THR A 108 -11.99 11.45 -0.73
C THR A 108 -11.94 10.62 0.56
N PHE A 109 -13.09 10.15 1.07
CA PHE A 109 -13.12 9.30 2.26
C PHE A 109 -12.41 7.95 2.04
N SER A 110 -12.58 7.33 0.88
CA SER A 110 -11.90 6.09 0.52
C SER A 110 -10.38 6.27 0.42
N GLU A 111 -9.95 7.35 -0.21
CA GLU A 111 -8.53 7.69 -0.36
C GLU A 111 -7.87 8.02 0.98
N LEU A 112 -8.58 8.67 1.90
CA LEU A 112 -8.11 8.91 3.27
C LEU A 112 -7.94 7.61 4.08
N ILE A 113 -8.81 6.62 3.88
CA ILE A 113 -8.63 5.29 4.48
C ILE A 113 -7.34 4.64 3.96
N PHE A 114 -7.10 4.66 2.65
CA PHE A 114 -5.87 4.13 2.06
C PHE A 114 -4.61 4.89 2.53
N ALA A 115 -4.68 6.22 2.62
CA ALA A 115 -3.61 7.03 3.21
C ALA A 115 -3.35 6.63 4.67
N GLY A 116 -4.41 6.33 5.44
CA GLY A 116 -4.30 5.80 6.80
C GLY A 116 -3.53 4.47 6.87
N PHE A 117 -3.78 3.53 5.95
CA PHE A 117 -2.97 2.32 5.85
C PHE A 117 -1.51 2.62 5.50
N GLY A 118 -1.26 3.61 4.63
CA GLY A 118 0.09 4.09 4.33
C GLY A 118 0.83 4.61 5.55
N VAL A 119 0.17 5.43 6.38
CA VAL A 119 0.72 5.94 7.65
C VAL A 119 1.00 4.81 8.63
N ALA A 120 0.08 3.85 8.75
CA ALA A 120 0.29 2.67 9.60
C ALA A 120 1.50 1.85 9.13
N ALA A 121 1.63 1.62 7.81
CA ALA A 121 2.78 0.93 7.22
C ALA A 121 4.09 1.69 7.45
N PHE A 122 4.07 3.03 7.38
CA PHE A 122 5.20 3.87 7.72
C PHE A 122 5.62 3.70 9.20
N GLY A 123 4.66 3.71 10.12
CA GLY A 123 4.92 3.41 11.54
C GLY A 123 5.53 2.02 11.75
N LEU A 124 4.94 0.99 11.13
CA LEU A 124 5.46 -0.38 11.19
C LEU A 124 6.87 -0.52 10.59
N SER A 125 7.22 0.29 9.59
CA SER A 125 8.54 0.27 8.99
C SER A 125 9.64 0.69 9.98
N PHE A 126 9.34 1.61 10.91
CA PHE A 126 10.27 1.94 12.00
C PHE A 126 10.38 0.82 13.03
N VAL A 127 9.27 0.16 13.35
CA VAL A 127 9.27 -1.01 14.23
C VAL A 127 10.15 -2.10 13.62
N LEU A 128 9.99 -2.38 12.33
CA LEU A 128 10.81 -3.36 11.62
C LEU A 128 12.29 -2.98 11.63
N LYS A 129 12.62 -1.71 11.40
CA LYS A 129 14.01 -1.21 11.48
C LYS A 129 14.60 -1.37 12.89
N ALA A 130 13.82 -1.13 13.93
CA ALA A 130 14.25 -1.33 15.31
C ALA A 130 14.48 -2.82 15.63
N VAL A 131 13.60 -3.71 15.14
CA VAL A 131 13.73 -5.17 15.30
C VAL A 131 14.95 -5.69 14.55
N ASP A 132 15.16 -5.26 13.31
CA ASP A 132 16.33 -5.63 12.51
C ASP A 132 17.63 -5.26 13.22
N LYS A 133 17.72 -4.03 13.76
CA LYS A 133 18.89 -3.58 14.52
C LYS A 133 19.13 -4.41 15.79
N ARG A 134 18.06 -4.83 16.49
CA ARG A 134 18.17 -5.61 17.74
C ARG A 134 18.51 -7.08 17.50
N LYS A 135 18.02 -7.67 16.40
CA LYS A 135 18.14 -9.10 16.11
C LYS A 135 19.24 -9.41 15.09
N GLY A 136 19.73 -8.41 14.37
CA GLY A 136 20.81 -8.55 13.40
C GLY A 136 20.43 -9.35 12.15
N TYR A 137 19.17 -9.29 11.71
CA TYR A 137 18.71 -10.03 10.53
C TYR A 137 19.34 -9.51 9.22
N GLY A 138 19.79 -8.26 9.20
CA GLY A 138 20.40 -7.65 8.03
C GLY A 138 19.38 -7.51 6.89
N LEU A 139 18.17 -7.06 7.21
CA LEU A 139 17.07 -6.98 6.25
C LEU A 139 17.40 -6.08 5.06
N GLU A 140 18.21 -5.04 5.27
CA GLU A 140 18.65 -4.10 4.23
C GLU A 140 19.81 -4.62 3.35
N ILE A 141 20.47 -5.72 3.73
CA ILE A 141 21.63 -6.28 3.01
C ILE A 141 21.14 -7.12 1.80
N PRO A 142 21.85 -7.17 0.66
CA PRO A 142 21.50 -8.09 -0.43
C PRO A 142 21.49 -9.57 0.03
N ASN A 143 20.46 -10.33 -0.37
CA ASN A 143 20.41 -11.79 -0.12
C ASN A 143 21.52 -12.54 -0.85
N ILE A 144 21.93 -12.04 -2.02
CA ILE A 144 23.04 -12.58 -2.79
C ILE A 144 24.28 -11.77 -2.44
N LYS A 145 25.23 -12.37 -1.71
CA LYS A 145 26.58 -11.83 -1.61
C LYS A 145 27.27 -12.13 -2.93
N ALA A 146 27.71 -11.10 -3.67
CA ALA A 146 28.54 -11.31 -4.84
C ALA A 146 29.74 -12.16 -4.40
N LYS A 147 29.84 -13.39 -4.94
CA LYS A 147 31.06 -14.18 -4.75
C LYS A 147 32.19 -13.33 -5.31
N ALA A 148 33.13 -12.94 -4.46
CA ALA A 148 34.40 -12.42 -4.94
C ALA A 148 34.89 -13.41 -6.01
N LYS A 149 35.15 -12.91 -7.21
CA LYS A 149 35.88 -13.69 -8.22
C LYS A 149 37.14 -14.17 -7.52
N VAL A 150 37.21 -15.46 -7.24
CA VAL A 150 38.47 -16.11 -6.93
C VAL A 150 39.24 -16.01 -8.24
N GLU A 151 40.32 -15.22 -8.20
CA GLU A 151 41.25 -15.01 -9.30
C GLU A 151 41.77 -16.32 -9.89
#